data_AF-A0A399RHD4-F1
#
_entry.id   AF-A0A399RHD4-F1
#
_cell.length_a   1.000
_cell.length_b   1.000
_cell.length_c   1.000
_cell.angle_alpha   90.00
_cell.angle_beta   90.00
_cell.angle_gamma   90.00
#
_symmetry.space_group_name_H-M   'P 1'
#
loop_
_entity.id
_entity.type
_entity.pdbx_description
1 polymer ?
#
loop_
_entity_poly.entity_id
_entity_poly.type
_entity_poly.pdbx_seq_one_letter_code
_entity_poly.pdbx_strand_id
1 'polypeptide(L)'
;MIRPLAIAMALAGLPFAAAAQAAETTCPDDAFQQVKTLLDRIDALPADSGPPEALNADVQSLHSACPGNIEVQLRVAMAAWLLIDFEPDSDGVARKAVFASNALRNVERRWMADDAAESWPYAKGTPPEKRAEAQAEARASQIDLAKQILQGFVVKTMFERMLEGIYDTGFDGPDETACPYASSDLLAAEVETHYEFIAQLAQQVDQQGAVIPSLPNVYRLNLLRDRCEAAGRPIAEGVAEYYVQLADFAQAYSGRPLPDGSPAPDDLPEQLAKAALSQLDAYETLPEVPRSDAEQADDTIADIRRRANTILAEAG
;
A
#
# COMPACT_ATOMS: atom_id res chain seq x y z
N MET A 1 -11.60 3.56 -19.81
CA MET A 1 -10.75 3.97 -18.67
C MET A 1 -10.98 5.45 -18.43
N ILE A 2 -11.50 5.81 -17.25
CA ILE A 2 -11.59 7.21 -16.83
C ILE A 2 -10.16 7.65 -16.53
N ARG A 3 -9.69 8.69 -17.21
CA ARG A 3 -8.30 9.18 -17.17
C ARG A 3 -7.82 9.36 -15.71
N PRO A 4 -6.76 8.67 -15.25
CA PRO A 4 -6.09 8.97 -13.97
C PRO A 4 -5.56 10.43 -13.92
N LEU A 5 -5.36 11.03 -15.09
CA LEU A 5 -5.01 12.44 -15.33
C LEU A 5 -5.84 13.45 -14.52
N ALA A 6 -7.16 13.24 -14.38
CA ALA A 6 -8.04 14.22 -13.73
C ALA A 6 -7.86 14.28 -12.21
N ILE A 7 -7.45 13.17 -11.59
CA ILE A 7 -7.23 13.07 -10.13
C ILE A 7 -5.83 13.59 -9.80
N ALA A 8 -4.81 13.21 -10.57
CA ALA A 8 -3.44 13.69 -10.39
C ALA A 8 -3.27 15.20 -10.61
N MET A 9 -4.00 15.81 -11.56
CA MET A 9 -3.91 17.26 -11.80
C MET A 9 -4.56 18.13 -10.72
N ALA A 10 -5.64 17.66 -10.09
CA ALA A 10 -6.23 18.35 -8.94
C ALA A 10 -5.24 18.43 -7.76
N LEU A 11 -4.32 17.46 -7.67
CA LEU A 11 -3.33 17.32 -6.60
C LEU A 11 -2.07 18.17 -6.82
N ALA A 12 -1.72 18.47 -8.07
CA ALA A 12 -0.57 19.30 -8.40
C ALA A 12 -0.67 20.76 -7.90
N GLY A 13 -1.89 21.22 -7.58
CA GLY A 13 -2.22 22.59 -7.14
C GLY A 13 -2.29 22.81 -5.62
N LEU A 14 -2.04 21.81 -4.78
CA LEU A 14 -2.11 21.97 -3.33
C LEU A 14 -1.06 22.99 -2.83
N PRO A 15 -1.44 23.98 -2.01
CA PRO A 15 -0.50 24.92 -1.42
C PRO A 15 0.28 24.23 -0.31
N PHE A 16 1.57 24.04 -0.52
CA PHE A 16 2.47 23.51 0.51
C PHE A 16 3.03 24.67 1.35
N ALA A 17 2.94 24.55 2.67
CA ALA A 17 3.69 25.42 3.57
C ALA A 17 5.19 25.16 3.35
N ALA A 18 5.97 26.22 3.12
CA ALA A 18 7.40 26.13 2.94
C ALA A 18 8.07 25.73 4.26
N ALA A 19 8.09 24.42 4.55
CA ALA A 19 9.00 23.88 5.54
C ALA A 19 10.43 24.16 5.03
N ALA A 20 11.29 24.70 5.89
CA ALA A 20 12.69 24.92 5.58
C ALA A 20 13.36 23.56 5.37
N GLN A 21 13.35 23.08 4.13
CA GLN A 21 14.03 21.86 3.73
C GLN A 21 15.52 22.09 3.91
N ALA A 22 16.19 21.17 4.61
CA ALA A 22 17.64 21.25 4.75
C ALA A 22 18.25 21.31 3.35
N ALA A 23 19.18 22.26 3.12
CA ALA A 23 19.83 22.43 1.83
C ALA A 23 20.60 21.14 1.48
N GLU A 24 20.00 20.30 0.66
CA GLU A 24 20.67 19.14 0.08
C GLU A 24 21.58 19.64 -1.03
N THR A 25 22.89 19.43 -0.86
CA THR A 25 23.92 19.92 -1.79
C THR A 25 23.77 19.37 -3.19
N THR A 26 23.05 18.26 -3.36
CA THR A 26 22.78 17.60 -4.64
C THR A 26 21.48 18.04 -5.28
N CYS A 27 20.55 18.63 -4.52
CA CYS A 27 19.25 19.02 -5.05
C CYS A 27 19.35 20.42 -5.68
N PRO A 28 19.00 20.59 -6.98
CA PRO A 28 19.05 21.89 -7.63
C PRO A 28 18.15 22.92 -6.92
N ASP A 29 18.61 24.18 -6.84
CA ASP A 29 17.86 25.28 -6.22
C ASP A 29 16.47 25.50 -6.88
N ASP A 30 16.32 25.12 -8.15
CA ASP A 30 15.10 25.21 -8.94
C ASP A 30 14.35 23.88 -9.10
N ALA A 31 14.71 22.83 -8.35
CA ALA A 31 14.14 21.48 -8.48
C ALA A 31 12.59 21.46 -8.40
N PHE A 32 12.00 22.31 -7.56
CA PHE A 32 10.55 22.47 -7.48
C PHE A 32 9.94 22.96 -8.80
N GLN A 33 10.58 23.93 -9.46
CA GLN A 33 10.11 24.40 -10.77
C GLN A 33 10.37 23.38 -11.87
N GLN A 34 11.48 22.65 -11.80
CA GLN A 34 11.77 21.56 -12.72
C GLN A 34 10.69 20.47 -12.65
N VAL A 35 10.30 20.04 -11.46
CA VAL A 35 9.26 19.00 -11.31
C VAL A 35 7.86 19.49 -11.69
N LYS A 36 7.53 20.77 -11.49
CA LYS A 36 6.28 21.36 -12.01
C LYS A 36 6.25 21.38 -13.53
N THR A 37 7.33 21.87 -14.14
CA THR A 37 7.49 21.89 -15.61
C THR A 37 7.40 20.48 -16.19
N LEU A 38 7.99 19.51 -15.50
CA LEU A 38 7.92 18.10 -15.87
C LEU A 38 6.49 17.56 -15.87
N LEU A 39 5.71 17.83 -14.81
CA LEU A 39 4.30 17.43 -14.75
C LEU A 39 3.47 18.08 -15.86
N ASP A 40 3.66 19.38 -16.12
CA ASP A 40 2.98 20.10 -17.21
C ASP A 40 3.33 19.50 -18.59
N ARG A 41 4.60 19.09 -18.78
CA ARG A 41 5.04 18.41 -20.01
C ARG A 41 4.41 17.02 -20.17
N ILE A 42 4.25 16.26 -19.08
CA ILE A 42 3.58 14.96 -19.11
C ILE A 42 2.10 15.13 -19.47
N ASP A 43 1.41 16.12 -18.89
CA ASP A 43 -0.01 16.39 -19.18
C ASP A 43 -0.24 16.82 -20.63
N ALA A 44 0.72 17.55 -21.21
CA ALA A 44 0.66 17.99 -22.61
C ALA A 44 0.97 16.88 -23.63
N LEU A 45 1.37 15.67 -23.21
CA LEU A 45 1.71 14.60 -24.13
C LEU A 45 0.47 14.05 -24.85
N PRO A 46 0.52 13.88 -26.19
CA PRO A 46 -0.47 13.10 -26.91
C PRO A 46 -0.52 11.65 -26.42
N ALA A 47 -1.72 11.08 -26.27
CA ALA A 47 -1.92 9.73 -25.74
C ALA A 47 -1.25 8.61 -26.58
N ASP A 48 -0.91 8.91 -27.84
CA ASP A 48 -0.26 8.00 -28.79
C ASP A 48 1.27 8.19 -28.89
N SER A 49 1.88 8.96 -27.97
CA SER A 49 3.31 9.31 -28.02
C SER A 49 4.28 8.15 -27.71
N GLY A 50 3.77 7.01 -27.23
CA GLY A 50 4.60 5.94 -26.67
C GLY A 50 5.40 6.39 -25.44
N PRO A 51 6.32 5.55 -24.92
CA PRO A 51 7.10 5.86 -23.73
C PRO A 51 7.97 7.12 -23.88
N PRO A 52 7.77 8.18 -23.06
CA PRO A 52 8.50 9.42 -23.18
C PRO A 52 9.84 9.36 -22.44
N GLU A 53 10.85 8.73 -23.05
CA GLU A 53 12.13 8.41 -22.37
C GLU A 53 12.87 9.62 -21.77
N ALA A 54 12.79 10.79 -22.41
CA ALA A 54 13.39 12.00 -21.86
C ALA A 54 12.71 12.41 -20.54
N LEU A 55 11.38 12.31 -20.44
CA LEU A 55 10.65 12.61 -19.20
C LEU A 55 10.93 11.55 -18.13
N ASN A 56 11.06 10.28 -18.52
CA ASN A 56 11.47 9.21 -17.62
C ASN A 56 12.84 9.50 -16.98
N ALA A 57 13.81 9.93 -17.80
CA ALA A 57 15.13 10.29 -17.32
C ALA A 57 15.10 11.52 -16.40
N ASP A 58 14.30 12.54 -16.74
CA ASP A 58 14.11 13.75 -15.92
C ASP A 58 13.53 13.38 -14.53
N VAL A 59 12.51 12.51 -14.49
CA VAL A 59 11.90 11.97 -13.25
C VAL A 59 12.95 11.27 -12.38
N GLN A 60 13.73 10.35 -12.96
CA GLN A 60 14.74 9.59 -12.22
C GLN A 60 15.89 10.48 -11.71
N SER A 61 16.29 11.46 -12.53
CA SER A 61 17.32 12.44 -12.18
C SER A 61 16.90 13.26 -10.96
N LEU A 62 15.69 13.82 -10.96
CA LEU A 62 15.16 14.59 -9.83
C LEU A 62 14.98 13.75 -8.57
N HIS A 63 14.47 12.52 -8.70
CA HIS A 63 14.35 11.60 -7.57
C HIS A 63 15.71 11.34 -6.90
N SER A 64 16.75 11.13 -7.70
CA SER A 64 18.09 10.82 -7.22
C SER A 64 18.82 12.05 -6.66
N ALA A 65 18.60 13.23 -7.25
CA ALA A 65 19.24 14.48 -6.85
C ALA A 65 18.67 15.06 -5.55
N CYS A 66 17.38 14.83 -5.30
CA CYS A 66 16.62 15.45 -4.20
C CYS A 66 15.99 14.44 -3.22
N PRO A 67 16.76 13.47 -2.67
CA PRO A 67 16.20 12.36 -1.91
C PRO A 67 15.45 12.76 -0.64
N GLY A 68 15.75 13.89 0.01
CA GLY A 68 15.04 14.35 1.21
C GLY A 68 14.25 15.64 1.01
N ASN A 69 14.01 16.04 -0.25
CA ASN A 69 13.04 17.07 -0.59
C ASN A 69 11.64 16.44 -0.74
N ILE A 70 10.81 16.54 0.31
CA ILE A 70 9.46 15.94 0.34
C ILE A 70 8.63 16.33 -0.89
N GLU A 71 8.65 17.60 -1.26
CA GLU A 71 7.81 18.11 -2.35
C GLU A 71 8.23 17.55 -3.71
N VAL A 72 9.55 17.49 -3.96
CA VAL A 72 10.07 16.86 -5.18
C VAL A 72 9.73 15.37 -5.18
N GLN A 73 9.93 14.66 -4.06
CA GLN A 73 9.65 13.22 -3.97
C GLN A 73 8.16 12.88 -4.19
N LEU A 74 7.23 13.63 -3.61
CA LEU A 74 5.79 13.46 -3.86
C LEU A 74 5.45 13.69 -5.34
N ARG A 75 6.02 14.72 -5.96
CA ARG A 75 5.73 15.06 -7.36
C ARG A 75 6.38 14.12 -8.36
N VAL A 76 7.57 13.59 -8.11
CA VAL A 76 8.16 12.55 -8.98
C VAL A 76 7.41 11.23 -8.84
N ALA A 77 6.87 10.91 -7.65
CA ALA A 77 5.96 9.77 -7.49
C ALA A 77 4.67 9.95 -8.30
N MET A 78 4.09 11.14 -8.27
CA MET A 78 2.93 11.49 -9.10
C MET A 78 3.25 11.50 -10.61
N ALA A 79 4.43 11.99 -11.00
CA ALA A 79 4.88 11.91 -12.39
C ALA A 79 5.01 10.46 -12.85
N ALA A 80 5.55 9.57 -12.01
CA ALA A 80 5.61 8.13 -12.31
C ALA A 80 4.22 7.52 -12.47
N TRP A 81 3.24 7.93 -11.66
CA TRP A 81 1.84 7.53 -11.84
C TRP A 81 1.28 8.03 -13.18
N LEU A 82 1.47 9.29 -13.54
CA LEU A 82 0.98 9.82 -14.81
C LEU A 82 1.62 9.15 -16.03
N LEU A 83 2.86 8.71 -15.90
CA LEU A 83 3.60 8.07 -16.99
C LEU A 83 3.11 6.64 -17.31
N ILE A 84 2.28 6.02 -16.47
CA ILE A 84 1.76 4.67 -16.75
C ILE A 84 0.91 4.61 -18.01
N ASP A 85 0.26 5.72 -18.38
CA ASP A 85 -0.60 5.81 -19.57
C ASP A 85 0.20 5.59 -20.88
N PHE A 86 1.54 5.65 -20.80
CA PHE A 86 2.46 5.49 -21.92
C PHE A 86 3.26 4.17 -21.85
N GLU A 87 3.07 3.36 -20.81
CA GLU A 87 3.77 2.08 -20.67
C GLU A 87 3.12 1.01 -21.57
N PRO A 88 3.92 0.19 -22.29
CA PRO A 88 3.40 -0.76 -23.27
C PRO A 88 2.88 -2.06 -22.64
N ASP A 89 3.29 -2.37 -21.40
CA ASP A 89 3.00 -3.62 -20.71
C ASP A 89 2.87 -3.41 -19.18
N SER A 90 2.35 -4.44 -18.50
CA SER A 90 2.15 -4.43 -17.05
C SER A 90 3.46 -4.39 -16.27
N ASP A 91 4.57 -4.89 -16.84
CA ASP A 91 5.89 -4.79 -16.22
C ASP A 91 6.37 -3.32 -16.18
N GLY A 92 6.09 -2.53 -17.21
CA GLY A 92 6.34 -1.08 -17.23
C GLY A 92 5.58 -0.35 -16.13
N VAL A 93 4.28 -0.63 -16.01
CA VAL A 93 3.44 -0.08 -14.94
C VAL A 93 3.96 -0.47 -13.56
N ALA A 94 4.34 -1.74 -13.36
CA ALA A 94 4.91 -2.23 -12.11
C ALA A 94 6.24 -1.52 -11.76
N ARG A 95 7.14 -1.32 -12.73
CA ARG A 95 8.38 -0.54 -12.52
C ARG A 95 8.10 0.89 -12.07
N LYS A 96 7.07 1.54 -12.63
CA LYS A 96 6.64 2.88 -12.20
C LYS A 96 6.07 2.89 -10.79
N ALA A 97 5.27 1.88 -10.43
CA ALA A 97 4.71 1.75 -9.09
C ALA A 97 5.81 1.50 -8.04
N VAL A 98 6.80 0.65 -8.34
CA VAL A 98 7.98 0.44 -7.48
C VAL A 98 8.77 1.75 -7.31
N PHE A 99 8.96 2.50 -8.39
CA PHE A 99 9.60 3.82 -8.31
C PHE A 99 8.84 4.78 -7.41
N ALA A 100 7.51 4.90 -7.59
CA ALA A 100 6.68 5.75 -6.75
C ALA A 100 6.72 5.32 -5.28
N SER A 101 6.68 4.02 -5.00
CA SER A 101 6.86 3.47 -3.65
C SER A 101 8.19 3.88 -3.02
N ASN A 102 9.29 3.83 -3.78
CA ASN A 102 10.61 4.27 -3.30
C ASN A 102 10.67 5.79 -3.04
N ALA A 103 10.00 6.60 -3.85
CA ALA A 103 9.89 8.04 -3.60
C ALA A 103 9.05 8.33 -2.34
N LEU A 104 7.97 7.59 -2.09
CA LEU A 104 7.19 7.72 -0.85
C LEU A 104 8.00 7.32 0.39
N ARG A 105 8.85 6.28 0.30
CA ARG A 105 9.76 5.91 1.40
C ARG A 105 10.74 7.03 1.75
N ASN A 106 11.24 7.73 0.75
CA ASN A 106 12.11 8.90 0.96
C ASN A 106 11.36 10.01 1.71
N VAL A 107 10.08 10.25 1.37
CA VAL A 107 9.20 11.18 2.09
C VAL A 107 9.05 10.76 3.56
N GLU A 108 8.71 9.50 3.83
CA GLU A 108 8.53 9.02 5.21
C GLU A 108 9.82 9.11 6.04
N ARG A 109 10.97 8.71 5.47
CA ARG A 109 12.26 8.86 6.15
C ARG A 109 12.54 10.30 6.50
N ARG A 110 12.17 11.24 5.61
CA ARG A 110 12.35 12.66 5.87
C ARG A 110 11.43 13.16 6.97
N TRP A 111 10.15 12.76 6.98
CA TRP A 111 9.24 13.07 8.08
C TRP A 111 9.78 12.59 9.43
N MET A 112 10.28 11.35 9.49
CA MET A 112 10.87 10.80 10.72
C MET A 112 12.16 11.53 11.14
N ALA A 113 13.00 11.93 10.17
CA ALA A 113 14.19 12.72 10.46
C ALA A 113 13.85 14.12 10.99
N ASP A 114 12.84 14.79 10.43
CA ASP A 114 12.36 16.09 10.89
C ASP A 114 11.73 15.97 12.30
N ASP A 115 11.06 14.86 12.61
CA ASP A 115 10.52 14.57 13.95
C ASP A 115 11.63 14.37 14.98
N ALA A 116 12.67 13.59 14.62
CA ALA A 116 13.82 13.35 15.48
C ALA A 116 14.68 14.61 15.71
N ALA A 117 14.70 15.53 14.74
CA ALA A 117 15.52 16.75 14.82
C ALA A 117 14.93 17.86 15.70
N GLU A 118 13.66 17.76 16.13
CA GLU A 118 12.94 18.82 16.86
C GLU A 118 13.04 20.21 16.17
N SER A 119 13.23 20.28 14.85
CA SER A 119 13.35 21.55 14.12
C SER A 119 11.97 22.21 13.91
N TRP A 120 11.95 23.53 13.70
CA TRP A 120 10.73 24.37 13.62
C TRP A 120 9.59 23.73 12.76
N PRO A 121 8.31 23.74 13.20
CA PRO A 121 7.74 24.52 14.31
C PRO A 121 7.98 23.97 15.73
N TYR A 122 8.91 23.04 15.93
CA TYR A 122 9.02 22.23 17.15
C TYR A 122 10.14 22.60 18.12
N ALA A 123 10.34 23.90 18.39
CA ALA A 123 11.34 24.35 19.36
C ALA A 123 11.26 23.61 20.71
N LYS A 124 12.43 23.29 21.27
CA LYS A 124 12.61 22.67 22.59
C LYS A 124 11.79 23.41 23.66
N GLY A 125 10.75 22.75 24.21
CA GLY A 125 9.83 23.34 25.20
C GLY A 125 8.33 23.25 24.86
N THR A 126 7.96 22.91 23.61
CA THR A 126 6.56 22.64 23.25
C THR A 126 6.06 21.34 23.90
N PRO A 127 4.88 21.30 24.54
CA PRO A 127 4.28 20.06 25.04
C PRO A 127 4.11 19.01 23.92
N PRO A 128 4.32 17.70 24.19
CA PRO A 128 4.23 16.65 23.19
C PRO A 128 2.91 16.64 22.40
N GLU A 129 1.77 16.86 23.06
CA GLU A 129 0.45 16.86 22.40
C GLU A 129 0.30 18.01 21.40
N LYS A 130 0.74 19.22 21.77
CA LYS A 130 0.72 20.38 20.86
C LYS A 130 1.71 20.25 19.71
N ARG A 131 2.80 19.52 19.93
CA ARG A 131 3.76 19.15 18.88
C ARG A 131 3.10 18.20 17.88
N ALA A 132 2.43 17.15 18.37
CA ALA A 132 1.74 16.17 17.55
C ALA A 132 0.61 16.80 16.73
N GLU A 133 -0.20 17.67 17.32
CA GLU A 133 -1.28 18.39 16.62
C GLU A 133 -0.74 19.29 15.49
N ALA A 134 0.29 20.08 15.77
CA ALA A 134 0.93 20.93 14.77
C ALA A 134 1.66 20.13 13.68
N GLN A 135 2.23 18.96 14.02
CA GLN A 135 2.81 18.01 13.05
C GLN A 135 1.75 17.44 12.11
N ALA A 136 0.62 17.00 12.67
CA ALA A 136 -0.49 16.48 11.90
C ALA A 136 -1.04 17.56 10.95
N GLU A 137 -1.26 18.78 11.44
CA GLU A 137 -1.79 19.88 10.62
C GLU A 137 -0.80 20.31 9.51
N ALA A 138 0.49 20.45 9.82
CA ALA A 138 1.50 20.86 8.85
C ALA A 138 1.73 19.83 7.73
N ARG A 139 1.52 18.55 8.02
CA ARG A 139 1.75 17.44 7.09
C ARG A 139 0.49 16.87 6.47
N ALA A 140 -0.70 17.26 6.93
CA ALA A 140 -1.98 16.67 6.50
C ALA A 140 -2.07 16.59 4.97
N SER A 141 -1.82 17.69 4.26
CA SER A 141 -1.88 17.71 2.79
C SER A 141 -0.83 16.83 2.11
N GLN A 142 0.35 16.68 2.70
CA GLN A 142 1.42 15.81 2.19
C GLN A 142 1.10 14.34 2.43
N ILE A 143 0.58 14.00 3.61
CA ILE A 143 0.13 12.65 3.98
C ILE A 143 -1.05 12.25 3.09
N ASP A 144 -2.03 13.12 2.89
CA ASP A 144 -3.18 12.86 2.03
C ASP A 144 -2.75 12.59 0.58
N LEU A 145 -1.81 13.37 0.06
CA LEU A 145 -1.26 13.14 -1.28
C LEU A 145 -0.48 11.82 -1.34
N ALA A 146 0.36 11.53 -0.35
CA ALA A 146 1.10 10.27 -0.28
C ALA A 146 0.17 9.06 -0.22
N LYS A 147 -0.89 9.12 0.59
CA LYS A 147 -1.94 8.08 0.67
C LYS A 147 -2.63 7.91 -0.68
N GLN A 148 -3.01 9.01 -1.36
CA GLN A 148 -3.65 8.92 -2.67
C GLN A 148 -2.77 8.25 -3.73
N ILE A 149 -1.48 8.58 -3.78
CA ILE A 149 -0.53 7.92 -4.70
C ILE A 149 -0.35 6.45 -4.30
N LEU A 150 -0.21 6.17 -2.99
CA LEU A 150 -0.04 4.81 -2.49
C LEU A 150 -1.25 3.94 -2.85
N GLN A 151 -2.45 4.36 -2.48
CA GLN A 151 -3.67 3.57 -2.63
C GLN A 151 -4.14 3.51 -4.09
N GLY A 152 -4.16 4.65 -4.78
CA GLY A 152 -4.68 4.79 -6.14
C GLY A 152 -3.78 4.20 -7.22
N PHE A 153 -2.47 4.07 -6.93
CA PHE A 153 -1.49 3.58 -7.88
C PHE A 153 -0.67 2.40 -7.35
N VAL A 154 0.11 2.60 -6.29
CA VAL A 154 1.11 1.61 -5.85
C VAL A 154 0.48 0.29 -5.39
N VAL A 155 -0.46 0.35 -4.44
CA VAL A 155 -1.16 -0.82 -3.89
C VAL A 155 -2.09 -1.45 -4.92
N LYS A 156 -2.72 -0.63 -5.76
CA LYS A 156 -3.53 -1.09 -6.89
C LYS A 156 -2.71 -1.93 -7.85
N THR A 157 -1.57 -1.41 -8.32
CA THR A 157 -0.68 -2.15 -9.22
C THR A 157 -0.13 -3.41 -8.56
N MET A 158 0.23 -3.37 -7.28
CA MET A 158 0.60 -4.57 -6.51
C MET A 158 -0.51 -5.63 -6.57
N PHE A 159 -1.75 -5.24 -6.29
CA PHE A 159 -2.88 -6.16 -6.28
C PHE A 159 -3.16 -6.75 -7.66
N GLU A 160 -3.16 -5.93 -8.71
CA GLU A 160 -3.35 -6.36 -10.10
C GLU A 160 -2.26 -7.35 -10.54
N ARG A 161 -1.00 -7.12 -10.17
CA ARG A 161 0.11 -8.04 -10.45
C ARG A 161 -0.02 -9.37 -9.71
N MET A 162 -0.44 -9.31 -8.45
CA MET A 162 -0.63 -10.52 -7.63
C MET A 162 -1.82 -11.37 -8.11
N LEU A 163 -2.84 -10.78 -8.74
CA LEU A 163 -3.88 -11.53 -9.43
C LEU A 163 -3.33 -12.34 -10.61
N GLU A 164 -2.27 -11.85 -11.26
CA GLU A 164 -1.53 -12.57 -12.32
C GLU A 164 -0.52 -13.58 -11.75
N GLY A 165 -0.44 -13.73 -10.41
CA GLY A 165 0.53 -14.58 -9.74
C GLY A 165 1.95 -14.01 -9.70
N ILE A 166 2.11 -12.71 -9.95
CA ILE A 166 3.41 -12.03 -10.00
C ILE A 166 3.58 -11.12 -8.78
N TYR A 167 4.70 -11.26 -8.09
CA TYR A 167 5.11 -10.36 -7.01
C TYR A 167 6.41 -9.65 -7.36
N ASP A 168 6.35 -8.32 -7.47
CA ASP A 168 7.52 -7.50 -7.75
C ASP A 168 8.24 -7.12 -6.43
N THR A 169 9.36 -7.77 -6.13
CA THR A 169 10.09 -7.59 -4.86
C THR A 169 10.61 -6.16 -4.62
N GLY A 170 10.60 -5.29 -5.64
CA GLY A 170 10.89 -3.86 -5.46
C GLY A 170 9.97 -3.15 -4.46
N PHE A 171 8.79 -3.70 -4.17
CA PHE A 171 7.90 -3.22 -3.11
C PHE A 171 8.36 -3.58 -1.70
N ASP A 172 9.41 -4.39 -1.53
CA ASP A 172 9.94 -4.75 -0.20
C ASP A 172 10.85 -3.66 0.38
N GLY A 173 11.27 -2.71 -0.46
CA GLY A 173 12.26 -1.71 -0.08
C GLY A 173 13.70 -2.25 -0.13
N PRO A 174 14.69 -1.42 0.21
CA PRO A 174 16.10 -1.78 0.07
C PRO A 174 16.62 -2.72 1.16
N ASP A 175 15.93 -2.81 2.30
CA ASP A 175 16.24 -3.75 3.38
C ASP A 175 15.13 -4.80 3.43
N GLU A 176 15.43 -5.99 2.91
CA GLU A 176 14.50 -7.12 2.85
C GLU A 176 14.18 -7.73 4.22
N THR A 177 14.70 -7.18 5.32
CA THR A 177 14.45 -7.67 6.67
C THR A 177 13.72 -6.66 7.55
N ALA A 178 13.64 -5.40 7.13
CA ALA A 178 13.00 -4.32 7.87
C ALA A 178 11.58 -4.02 7.38
N CYS A 179 10.79 -3.36 8.21
CA CYS A 179 9.51 -2.80 7.77
C CYS A 179 9.75 -1.81 6.62
N PRO A 180 9.05 -1.93 5.48
CA PRO A 180 9.25 -1.05 4.33
C PRO A 180 8.76 0.39 4.54
N TYR A 181 8.05 0.64 5.65
CA TYR A 181 7.50 1.93 6.05
C TYR A 181 8.27 2.49 7.24
N ALA A 182 8.51 3.80 7.24
CA ALA A 182 9.09 4.49 8.39
C ALA A 182 8.00 5.11 9.28
N SER A 183 6.79 5.36 8.75
CA SER A 183 5.64 5.84 9.50
C SER A 183 4.48 4.85 9.49
N SER A 184 3.62 4.93 10.51
CA SER A 184 2.41 4.09 10.59
C SER A 184 1.31 4.52 9.61
N ASP A 185 1.31 5.78 9.15
CA ASP A 185 0.24 6.34 8.32
C ASP A 185 0.13 5.67 6.95
N LEU A 186 1.27 5.45 6.28
CA LEU A 186 1.30 4.83 4.97
C LEU A 186 1.17 3.30 5.07
N LEU A 187 1.71 2.69 6.12
CA LEU A 187 1.47 1.28 6.41
C LEU A 187 -0.02 0.98 6.61
N ALA A 188 -0.71 1.77 7.44
CA ALA A 188 -2.13 1.62 7.67
C ALA A 188 -2.93 1.78 6.37
N ALA A 189 -2.58 2.77 5.54
CA ALA A 189 -3.22 3.01 4.25
C ALA A 189 -2.99 1.85 3.25
N GLU A 190 -1.80 1.25 3.20
CA GLU A 190 -1.57 0.05 2.36
C GLU A 190 -2.42 -1.13 2.83
N VAL A 191 -2.41 -1.43 4.13
CA VAL A 191 -3.15 -2.56 4.70
C VAL A 191 -4.65 -2.40 4.48
N GLU A 192 -5.20 -1.21 4.75
CA GLU A 192 -6.61 -0.89 4.52
C GLU A 192 -7.00 -1.09 3.06
N THR A 193 -6.24 -0.52 2.12
CA THR A 193 -6.56 -0.65 0.68
C THR A 193 -6.42 -2.09 0.17
N HIS A 194 -5.48 -2.86 0.72
CA HIS A 194 -5.41 -4.29 0.43
C HIS A 194 -6.69 -5.04 0.86
N TYR A 195 -7.25 -4.73 2.03
CA TYR A 195 -8.51 -5.29 2.48
C TYR A 195 -9.70 -4.84 1.65
N GLU A 196 -9.75 -3.56 1.27
CA GLU A 196 -10.78 -3.05 0.34
C GLU A 196 -10.78 -3.80 -0.99
N PHE A 197 -9.60 -4.06 -1.58
CA PHE A 197 -9.50 -4.81 -2.82
C PHE A 197 -9.88 -6.29 -2.66
N ILE A 198 -9.57 -6.93 -1.53
CA ILE A 198 -10.06 -8.28 -1.24
C ILE A 198 -11.60 -8.30 -1.20
N ALA A 199 -12.21 -7.35 -0.48
CA ALA A 199 -13.67 -7.26 -0.36
C ALA A 199 -14.34 -7.01 -1.72
N GLN A 200 -13.78 -6.13 -2.55
CA GLN A 200 -14.26 -5.87 -3.91
C GLN A 200 -14.13 -7.10 -4.81
N LEU A 201 -13.00 -7.82 -4.73
CA LEU A 201 -12.80 -9.06 -5.49
C LEU A 201 -13.81 -10.13 -5.07
N ALA A 202 -14.04 -10.32 -3.77
CA ALA A 202 -15.04 -11.26 -3.25
C ALA A 202 -16.44 -10.96 -3.81
N GLN A 203 -16.84 -9.68 -3.80
CA GLN A 203 -18.12 -9.27 -4.37
C GLN A 203 -18.20 -9.52 -5.89
N GLN A 204 -17.13 -9.21 -6.63
CA GLN A 204 -17.08 -9.42 -8.08
C GLN A 204 -17.15 -10.91 -8.44
N VAL A 205 -16.42 -11.76 -7.72
CA VAL A 205 -16.37 -13.21 -7.97
C VAL A 205 -17.69 -13.87 -7.62
N ASP A 206 -18.35 -13.44 -6.53
CA ASP A 206 -19.70 -13.92 -6.20
C ASP A 206 -20.72 -13.58 -7.30
N GLN A 207 -20.68 -12.35 -7.85
CA GLN A 207 -21.55 -11.93 -8.96
C GLN A 207 -21.33 -12.76 -10.24
N GLN A 208 -20.13 -13.30 -10.43
CA GLN A 208 -19.80 -14.19 -11.54
C GLN A 208 -20.21 -15.65 -11.29
N GLY A 209 -20.70 -15.96 -10.08
CA GLY A 209 -21.05 -17.34 -9.70
C GLY A 209 -19.81 -18.22 -9.51
N ALA A 210 -18.67 -17.65 -9.13
CA ALA A 210 -17.41 -18.35 -8.90
C ALA A 210 -17.00 -18.30 -7.41
N VAL A 211 -15.91 -18.98 -7.05
CA VAL A 211 -15.27 -18.97 -5.71
C VAL A 211 -13.80 -18.56 -5.81
N ILE A 212 -13.25 -17.95 -4.76
CA ILE A 212 -11.85 -17.49 -4.73
C ILE A 212 -10.96 -18.59 -4.11
N PRO A 213 -9.90 -19.05 -4.82
CA PRO A 213 -9.06 -20.13 -4.32
C PRO A 213 -8.05 -19.69 -3.24
N SER A 214 -7.69 -18.40 -3.19
CA SER A 214 -6.75 -17.84 -2.22
C SER A 214 -6.78 -16.31 -2.24
N LEU A 215 -6.26 -15.67 -1.19
CA LEU A 215 -6.08 -14.22 -1.13
C LEU A 215 -4.88 -13.79 -1.99
N PRO A 216 -5.05 -12.97 -3.06
CA PRO A 216 -3.96 -12.63 -3.98
C PRO A 216 -2.78 -11.93 -3.31
N ASN A 217 -3.06 -11.05 -2.35
CA ASN A 217 -2.09 -10.23 -1.64
C ASN A 217 -1.56 -10.86 -0.35
N VAL A 218 -1.85 -12.13 -0.07
CA VAL A 218 -1.44 -12.76 1.18
C VAL A 218 0.08 -12.73 1.38
N TYR A 219 0.86 -12.85 0.30
CA TYR A 219 2.32 -12.77 0.39
C TYR A 219 2.75 -11.41 0.96
N ARG A 220 2.22 -10.32 0.40
CA ARG A 220 2.53 -8.95 0.82
C ARG A 220 2.08 -8.71 2.27
N LEU A 221 0.88 -9.14 2.61
CA LEU A 221 0.34 -8.97 3.96
C LEU A 221 1.15 -9.77 5.00
N ASN A 222 1.55 -11.01 4.70
CA ASN A 222 2.42 -11.79 5.58
C ASN A 222 3.80 -11.14 5.77
N LEU A 223 4.36 -10.58 4.69
CA LEU A 223 5.62 -9.85 4.76
C LEU A 223 5.52 -8.63 5.68
N LEU A 224 4.45 -7.84 5.54
CA LEU A 224 4.20 -6.69 6.42
C LEU A 224 3.96 -7.13 7.86
N ARG A 225 3.21 -8.22 8.06
CA ARG A 225 2.96 -8.82 9.38
C ARG A 225 4.27 -9.15 10.11
N ASP A 226 5.20 -9.77 9.40
CA ASP A 226 6.45 -10.27 9.97
C ASP A 226 7.48 -9.16 10.20
N ARG A 227 7.48 -8.12 9.35
CA ARG A 227 8.50 -7.06 9.39
C ARG A 227 8.06 -5.80 10.13
N CYS A 228 6.76 -5.53 10.24
CA CYS A 228 6.22 -4.33 10.87
C CYS A 228 5.57 -4.66 12.22
N GLU A 229 6.37 -4.65 13.28
CA GLU A 229 6.01 -5.11 14.64
C GLU A 229 4.65 -4.59 15.13
N ALA A 230 4.38 -3.29 15.00
CA ALA A 230 3.15 -2.67 15.48
C ALA A 230 1.88 -3.08 14.69
N ALA A 231 2.02 -3.59 13.48
CA ALA A 231 0.91 -4.00 12.61
C ALA A 231 0.75 -5.52 12.49
N GLY A 232 1.69 -6.31 13.03
CA GLY A 232 1.69 -7.77 12.93
C GLY A 232 0.37 -8.41 13.32
N ARG A 233 -0.06 -8.22 14.57
CA ARG A 233 -1.31 -8.80 15.08
C ARG A 233 -2.56 -8.36 14.28
N PRO A 234 -2.79 -7.05 14.04
CA PRO A 234 -3.90 -6.61 13.19
C PRO A 234 -3.91 -7.24 11.79
N ILE A 235 -2.75 -7.43 11.17
CA ILE A 235 -2.67 -8.05 9.84
C ILE A 235 -3.02 -9.54 9.92
N ALA A 236 -2.43 -10.28 10.88
CA ALA A 236 -2.71 -11.70 11.04
C ALA A 236 -4.20 -11.98 11.28
N GLU A 237 -4.84 -11.19 12.15
CA GLU A 237 -6.28 -11.26 12.41
C GLU A 237 -7.13 -10.99 11.16
N GLY A 238 -6.86 -9.89 10.45
CA GLY A 238 -7.61 -9.54 9.25
C GLY A 238 -7.47 -10.58 8.14
N VAL A 239 -6.26 -11.08 7.90
CA VAL A 239 -6.01 -12.16 6.93
C VAL A 239 -6.72 -13.46 7.35
N ALA A 240 -6.73 -13.80 8.64
CA ALA A 240 -7.45 -14.97 9.14
C ALA A 240 -8.96 -14.86 8.92
N GLU A 241 -9.55 -13.70 9.19
CA GLU A 241 -10.98 -13.43 8.97
C GLU A 241 -11.35 -13.60 7.50
N TYR A 242 -10.58 -13.04 6.58
CA TYR A 242 -10.84 -13.21 5.15
C TYR A 242 -10.73 -14.67 4.70
N TYR A 243 -9.73 -15.42 5.18
CA TYR A 243 -9.62 -16.83 4.85
C TYR A 243 -10.81 -17.65 5.35
N VAL A 244 -11.29 -17.41 6.57
CA VAL A 244 -12.45 -18.16 7.09
C VAL A 244 -13.74 -17.78 6.36
N GLN A 245 -13.91 -16.51 5.96
CA GLN A 245 -15.03 -16.09 5.11
C GLN A 245 -15.01 -16.78 3.74
N LEU A 246 -13.83 -16.89 3.11
CA LEU A 246 -13.69 -17.63 1.86
C LEU A 246 -13.98 -19.12 2.05
N ALA A 247 -13.56 -19.70 3.17
CA ALA A 247 -13.81 -21.11 3.49
C ALA A 247 -15.32 -21.39 3.65
N ASP A 248 -16.02 -20.56 4.43
CA ASP A 248 -17.49 -20.64 4.60
C ASP A 248 -18.21 -20.52 3.25
N PHE A 249 -17.76 -19.58 2.40
CA PHE A 249 -18.34 -19.36 1.07
C PHE A 249 -18.10 -20.55 0.14
N ALA A 250 -16.88 -21.09 0.09
CA ALA A 250 -16.56 -22.27 -0.70
C ALA A 250 -17.36 -23.49 -0.23
N GLN A 251 -17.58 -23.64 1.09
CA GLN A 251 -18.39 -24.73 1.65
C GLN A 251 -19.86 -24.61 1.24
N ALA A 252 -20.44 -23.40 1.36
CA ALA A 252 -21.82 -23.14 0.98
C ALA A 252 -22.09 -23.31 -0.53
N TYR A 253 -21.07 -23.11 -1.36
CA TYR A 253 -21.17 -23.13 -2.81
C TYR A 253 -20.16 -24.06 -3.50
N SER A 254 -20.03 -25.30 -3.00
CA SER A 254 -19.06 -26.30 -3.48
C SER A 254 -19.14 -26.66 -4.97
N GLY A 255 -20.26 -26.35 -5.65
CA GLY A 255 -20.42 -26.57 -7.09
C GLY A 255 -19.98 -25.41 -7.99
N ARG A 256 -19.52 -24.28 -7.42
CA ARG A 256 -19.08 -23.12 -8.21
C ARG A 256 -17.65 -23.31 -8.72
N PRO A 257 -17.34 -22.89 -9.96
CA PRO A 257 -15.99 -22.95 -10.50
C PRO A 257 -15.08 -21.87 -9.88
N LEU A 258 -13.79 -21.97 -10.17
CA LEU A 258 -12.82 -20.89 -9.97
C LEU A 258 -13.09 -19.74 -10.97
N PRO A 259 -12.49 -18.55 -10.79
CA PRO A 259 -12.74 -17.39 -11.65
C PRO A 259 -12.31 -17.60 -13.12
N ASP A 260 -11.42 -18.57 -13.38
CA ASP A 260 -11.00 -18.98 -14.73
C ASP A 260 -11.95 -20.02 -15.38
N GLY A 261 -13.01 -20.43 -14.66
CA GLY A 261 -13.98 -21.43 -15.09
C GLY A 261 -13.58 -22.89 -14.83
N SER A 262 -12.38 -23.13 -14.28
CA SER A 262 -11.96 -24.48 -13.91
C SER A 262 -12.71 -24.98 -12.67
N PRO A 263 -12.87 -26.32 -12.49
CA PRO A 263 -13.48 -26.86 -11.29
C PRO A 263 -12.69 -26.48 -10.04
N ALA A 264 -13.38 -26.04 -8.99
CA ALA A 264 -12.77 -25.86 -7.69
C ALA A 264 -12.35 -27.22 -7.11
N PRO A 265 -11.21 -27.32 -6.40
CA PRO A 265 -10.84 -28.53 -5.66
C PRO A 265 -11.91 -28.89 -4.62
N ASP A 266 -12.21 -30.18 -4.47
CA ASP A 266 -13.22 -30.66 -3.51
C ASP A 266 -12.87 -30.30 -2.05
N ASP A 267 -11.58 -30.17 -1.74
CA ASP A 267 -11.04 -29.82 -0.42
C ASP A 267 -10.76 -28.32 -0.25
N LEU A 268 -11.19 -27.46 -1.19
CA LEU A 268 -10.95 -26.02 -1.14
C LEU A 268 -11.42 -25.37 0.19
N PRO A 269 -12.61 -25.67 0.74
CA PRO A 269 -13.03 -25.12 2.03
C PRO A 269 -12.06 -25.47 3.16
N GLU A 270 -11.55 -26.70 3.18
CA GLU A 270 -10.57 -27.12 4.19
C GLU A 270 -9.23 -26.42 4.03
N GLN A 271 -8.76 -26.26 2.79
CA GLN A 271 -7.50 -25.57 2.51
C GLN A 271 -7.56 -24.12 3.02
N LEU A 272 -8.67 -23.42 2.76
CA LEU A 272 -8.91 -22.06 3.22
C LEU A 272 -9.05 -21.99 4.75
N ALA A 273 -9.77 -22.92 5.38
CA ALA A 273 -9.88 -23.00 6.84
C ALA A 273 -8.52 -23.25 7.52
N LYS A 274 -7.69 -24.14 6.96
CA LYS A 274 -6.31 -24.38 7.42
C LYS A 274 -5.45 -23.12 7.27
N ALA A 275 -5.62 -22.36 6.18
CA ALA A 275 -4.93 -21.09 6.01
C ALA A 275 -5.34 -20.05 7.06
N ALA A 276 -6.63 -19.97 7.42
CA ALA A 276 -7.09 -19.11 8.52
C ALA A 276 -6.44 -19.50 9.86
N LEU A 277 -6.43 -20.79 10.21
CA LEU A 277 -5.81 -21.27 11.45
C LEU A 277 -4.31 -21.00 11.50
N SER A 278 -3.60 -21.15 10.37
CA SER A 278 -2.17 -20.82 10.27
C SER A 278 -1.89 -19.34 10.60
N GLN A 279 -2.79 -18.43 10.20
CA GLN A 279 -2.67 -17.02 10.54
C GLN A 279 -2.94 -16.74 12.03
N LEU A 280 -3.89 -17.46 12.64
CA LEU A 280 -4.13 -17.36 14.08
C LEU A 280 -2.98 -17.93 14.92
N ASP A 281 -2.36 -19.02 14.46
CA ASP A 281 -1.18 -19.57 15.13
C ASP A 281 0.01 -18.59 15.02
N ALA A 282 0.15 -17.89 13.87
CA ALA A 282 1.12 -16.80 13.76
C ALA A 282 0.78 -15.63 14.70
N TYR A 283 -0.50 -15.20 14.77
CA TYR A 283 -0.98 -14.15 15.66
C TYR A 283 -0.54 -14.36 17.12
N GLU A 284 -0.64 -15.59 17.63
CA GLU A 284 -0.27 -15.94 19.00
C GLU A 284 1.23 -15.79 19.30
N THR A 285 2.08 -15.85 18.28
CA THR A 285 3.53 -15.69 18.41
C THR A 285 4.02 -14.25 18.27
N LEU A 286 3.16 -13.35 17.78
CA LEU A 286 3.50 -11.95 17.54
C LEU A 286 3.45 -11.12 18.83
N PRO A 287 4.30 -10.09 18.96
CA PRO A 287 4.30 -9.19 20.13
C PRO A 287 2.93 -8.59 20.42
N GLU A 288 2.58 -8.50 21.71
CA GLU A 288 1.37 -7.81 22.14
C GLU A 288 1.47 -6.32 21.84
N VAL A 289 0.50 -5.80 21.10
CA VAL A 289 0.32 -4.37 20.91
C VAL A 289 -0.77 -3.91 21.88
N PRO A 290 -0.57 -2.85 22.68
CA PRO A 290 -1.61 -2.33 23.56
C PRO A 290 -2.85 -1.93 22.74
N ARG A 291 -3.92 -2.73 22.82
CA ARG A 291 -5.21 -2.39 22.24
C ARG A 291 -6.04 -1.68 23.31
N SER A 292 -6.72 -0.58 22.94
CA SER A 292 -7.76 0.02 23.79
C SER A 292 -8.88 -0.98 24.11
N ASP A 293 -9.09 -1.97 23.23
CA ASP A 293 -10.22 -2.89 23.22
C ASP A 293 -9.77 -4.36 23.11
N ALA A 294 -8.89 -4.80 24.02
CA ALA A 294 -8.32 -6.16 24.01
C ALA A 294 -9.39 -7.27 24.08
N GLU A 295 -10.50 -7.05 24.81
CA GLU A 295 -11.59 -8.05 24.92
C GLU A 295 -12.30 -8.30 23.58
N GLN A 296 -12.50 -7.26 22.76
CA GLN A 296 -13.17 -7.40 21.46
C GLN A 296 -12.31 -8.16 20.44
N ALA A 297 -10.99 -8.01 20.54
CA ALA A 297 -10.05 -8.77 19.73
C ALA A 297 -10.08 -10.27 20.07
N ASP A 298 -10.14 -10.62 21.35
CA ASP A 298 -10.13 -12.01 21.79
C ASP A 298 -11.40 -12.76 21.37
N ASP A 299 -12.57 -12.09 21.41
CA ASP A 299 -13.83 -12.65 20.92
C ASP A 299 -13.80 -12.92 19.40
N THR A 300 -13.23 -11.99 18.61
CA THR A 300 -13.08 -12.18 17.15
C THR A 300 -12.16 -13.36 16.83
N ILE A 301 -11.01 -13.47 17.50
CA ILE A 301 -10.06 -14.58 17.27
C ILE A 301 -10.71 -15.93 17.63
N ALA A 302 -11.43 -15.99 18.74
CA ALA A 302 -12.16 -17.19 19.15
C ALA A 302 -13.24 -17.60 18.13
N ASP A 303 -13.96 -16.62 17.55
CA ASP A 303 -14.97 -16.88 16.52
C ASP A 303 -14.35 -17.42 15.23
N ILE A 304 -13.29 -16.79 14.72
CA ILE A 304 -12.55 -17.25 13.53
C ILE A 304 -12.10 -18.71 13.73
N ARG A 305 -11.47 -19.00 14.89
CA ARG A 305 -10.97 -20.34 15.21
C ARG A 305 -12.12 -21.35 15.28
N ARG A 306 -13.26 -20.98 15.85
CA ARG A 306 -14.46 -21.83 15.92
C ARG A 306 -15.02 -22.15 14.54
N ARG A 307 -15.17 -21.13 13.68
CA ARG A 307 -15.68 -21.28 12.30
C ARG A 307 -14.77 -22.20 11.48
N ALA A 308 -13.46 -21.93 11.47
CA ALA A 308 -12.49 -22.75 10.75
C ALA A 308 -12.48 -24.22 11.22
N ASN A 309 -12.55 -24.48 12.54
CA ASN A 309 -12.61 -25.84 13.06
C ASN A 309 -13.92 -26.57 12.72
N THR A 310 -15.04 -25.84 12.63
CA THR A 310 -16.32 -26.43 12.21
C THR A 310 -16.21 -26.98 10.78
N ILE A 311 -15.66 -26.18 9.85
CA ILE A 311 -15.46 -26.59 8.46
C ILE A 311 -14.59 -27.86 8.38
N LEU A 312 -13.50 -27.92 9.16
CA LEU A 312 -12.61 -29.07 9.18
C LEU A 312 -13.26 -30.33 9.77
N ALA A 313 -14.17 -30.18 10.74
CA ALA A 313 -14.87 -31.29 11.35
C ALA A 313 -15.95 -31.89 10.43
N GLU A 314 -16.57 -31.07 9.58
CA GLU A 314 -17.61 -31.51 8.65
C GLU A 314 -17.06 -32.23 7.41
N ALA A 315 -15.76 -32.12 7.15
CA ALA A 315 -15.09 -32.77 6.03
C ALA A 315 -14.53 -34.17 6.34
N GLY A 316 -14.43 -34.55 7.63
CA GLY A 316 -13.93 -35.85 8.10
C GLY A 316 -15.01 -36.88 8.37
#